data_AF-A0A1W2P866-F1
#
_entry.id   AF-A0A1W2P866-F1
#
_cell.length_a   1.000
_cell.length_b   1.000
_cell.length_c   1.000
_cell.angle_alpha   90.00
_cell.angle_beta   90.00
_cell.angle_gamma   90.00
#
_symmetry.space_group_name_H-M   'P 1'
#
loop_
_entity.id
_entity.type
_entity.pdbx_description
1 polymer ?
#
loop_
_entity_poly.entity_id
_entity_poly.type
_entity_poly.pdbx_seq_one_letter_code
_entity_poly.pdbx_strand_id
1 'polypeptide(L)'
;GHLPFAVVGSMDEIKVGNKMVKGRQYPWGIVQVENENHCDFVKLREMLICTNMEDLREQTHMRHYELYRRCKLQEMGFVDMGPENKPLSLQETYEAKRHEFYGERQRKEEQMKQMFVQRVKEKEAILKEAERELQAKFEHLKRIHQEERMKLEEKRRMLEEESVAFAKKKATCELFPNQSFLASGSSIRKDKDRKK
;
A
#
# COMPACT_ATOMS: atom_id res chain seq x y z
N GLY A 1 60.01 -1.75 -23.94
CA GLY A 1 58.56 -1.80 -23.73
C GLY A 1 57.91 -0.66 -24.50
N HIS A 2 56.99 -0.98 -25.40
CA HIS A 2 56.27 0.00 -26.25
C HIS A 2 54.79 0.09 -25.84
N LEU A 3 54.53 0.23 -24.53
CA LEU A 3 53.18 0.55 -24.04
C LEU A 3 53.16 2.01 -23.62
N PRO A 4 52.13 2.80 -24.00
CA PRO A 4 50.97 2.43 -24.82
C PRO A 4 51.28 2.30 -26.32
N PHE A 5 50.54 1.44 -27.04
CA PHE A 5 50.70 1.26 -28.49
C PHE A 5 50.12 2.44 -29.28
N ALA A 6 50.88 2.95 -30.25
CA ALA A 6 50.39 3.95 -31.20
C ALA A 6 49.70 3.27 -32.38
N VAL A 7 48.38 3.08 -32.30
CA VAL A 7 47.62 2.30 -33.29
C VAL A 7 46.84 3.15 -34.28
N VAL A 8 46.76 2.67 -35.52
CA VAL A 8 45.89 3.21 -36.57
C VAL A 8 44.93 2.11 -37.02
N GLY A 9 43.62 2.38 -36.98
CA GLY A 9 42.60 1.47 -37.48
C GLY A 9 42.06 1.91 -38.84
N SER A 10 41.84 0.96 -39.75
CA SER A 10 41.11 1.16 -41.01
C SER A 10 40.43 -0.15 -41.43
N MET A 11 39.22 -0.05 -41.99
CA MET A 11 38.56 -1.16 -42.69
C MET A 11 38.77 -1.10 -44.21
N ASP A 12 39.23 0.04 -44.73
CA ASP A 12 39.40 0.28 -46.16
C ASP A 12 40.67 -0.41 -46.68
N GLU A 13 40.55 -1.07 -47.82
CA GLU A 13 41.67 -1.69 -48.52
C GLU A 13 42.12 -0.79 -49.68
N ILE A 14 43.40 -0.42 -49.67
CA ILE A 14 44.01 0.45 -50.67
C ILE A 14 45.08 -0.35 -51.40
N LYS A 15 45.12 -0.22 -52.73
CA LYS A 15 46.17 -0.82 -53.55
C LYS A 15 47.46 -0.01 -53.40
N VAL A 16 48.46 -0.58 -52.73
CA VAL A 16 49.81 0.01 -52.62
C VAL A 16 50.78 -0.90 -53.37
N GLY A 17 51.24 -0.44 -54.54
CA GLY A 17 51.99 -1.27 -55.48
C GLY A 17 51.14 -2.42 -56.02
N ASN A 18 51.58 -3.67 -55.77
CA ASN A 18 50.91 -4.89 -56.23
C ASN A 18 50.10 -5.60 -55.13
N LYS A 19 49.98 -5.02 -53.92
CA LYS A 19 49.25 -5.63 -52.80
C LYS A 19 48.09 -4.74 -52.36
N MET A 20 46.97 -5.37 -52.00
CA MET A 20 45.89 -4.72 -51.28
C MET A 20 46.25 -4.72 -49.80
N VAL A 21 46.28 -3.54 -49.18
CA VAL A 21 46.63 -3.38 -47.76
C VAL A 21 45.58 -2.53 -47.08
N LYS A 22 45.27 -2.85 -45.81
CA LYS A 22 44.40 -2.01 -45.00
C LYS A 22 45.12 -0.71 -44.66
N GLY A 23 44.49 0.42 -44.93
CA GLY A 23 45.16 1.71 -44.79
C GLY A 23 44.20 2.90 -44.81
N ARG A 24 44.72 4.08 -44.46
CA ARG A 24 44.00 5.35 -44.56
C ARG A 24 44.67 6.20 -45.63
N GLN A 25 43.89 6.64 -46.62
CA GLN A 25 44.36 7.52 -47.68
C GLN A 25 44.08 8.97 -47.35
N TYR A 26 45.09 9.81 -47.48
CA TYR A 26 45.01 11.26 -47.35
C TYR A 26 45.62 11.94 -48.58
N PRO A 27 45.31 13.23 -48.83
CA PRO A 27 45.93 13.98 -49.92
C PRO A 27 47.46 14.00 -49.88
N TRP A 28 48.05 13.90 -48.67
CA TRP A 28 49.49 13.93 -48.43
C TRP A 28 50.15 12.55 -48.32
N GLY A 29 49.40 11.45 -48.40
CA GLY A 29 49.98 10.11 -48.34
C GLY A 29 49.04 9.03 -47.83
N ILE A 30 49.56 7.80 -47.73
CA ILE A 30 48.81 6.62 -47.31
C ILE A 30 49.45 6.05 -46.04
N VAL A 31 48.64 5.94 -44.98
CA VAL A 31 49.04 5.29 -43.74
C VAL A 31 48.60 3.83 -43.78
N GLN A 32 49.55 2.93 -44.02
CA GLN A 32 49.33 1.49 -43.99
C GLN A 32 49.23 0.97 -42.54
N VAL A 33 48.15 0.25 -42.22
CA VAL A 33 47.86 -0.26 -40.87
C VAL A 33 48.82 -1.38 -40.45
N GLU A 34 49.20 -2.26 -41.38
CA GLU A 34 50.09 -3.40 -41.07
C GLU A 34 51.58 -3.07 -41.20
N ASN A 35 51.94 -1.80 -41.43
CA ASN A 35 53.33 -1.37 -41.54
C ASN A 35 53.84 -0.88 -40.18
N GLU A 36 54.82 -1.59 -39.61
CA GLU A 36 55.41 -1.29 -38.29
C GLU A 36 56.09 0.08 -38.22
N ASN A 37 56.51 0.66 -39.35
CA ASN A 37 57.07 2.01 -39.38
C ASN A 37 55.99 3.10 -39.26
N HIS A 38 54.72 2.77 -39.47
CA HIS A 38 53.60 3.71 -39.42
C HIS A 38 52.81 3.62 -38.12
N CYS A 39 52.61 2.42 -37.59
CA CYS A 39 51.89 2.21 -36.33
C CYS A 39 52.22 0.86 -35.68
N ASP A 40 51.91 0.73 -34.40
CA ASP A 40 52.16 -0.48 -33.61
C ASP A 40 51.03 -1.53 -33.70
N PHE A 41 50.19 -1.48 -34.73
CA PHE A 41 49.05 -2.40 -34.85
C PHE A 41 49.48 -3.87 -34.89
N VAL A 42 50.58 -4.18 -35.59
CA VAL A 42 51.13 -5.54 -35.67
C VAL A 42 51.49 -6.07 -34.27
N LYS A 43 52.18 -5.24 -33.48
CA LYS A 43 52.58 -5.55 -32.10
C LYS A 43 51.37 -5.73 -31.18
N LEU A 44 50.34 -4.88 -31.32
CA LEU A 44 49.09 -5.02 -30.56
C LEU A 44 48.37 -6.34 -30.90
N ARG A 45 48.26 -6.67 -32.19
CA ARG A 45 47.60 -7.89 -32.67
C ARG A 45 48.30 -9.14 -32.14
N GLU A 46 49.62 -9.19 -32.26
CA GLU A 46 50.43 -10.32 -31.77
C GLU A 46 50.28 -10.48 -30.26
N MET A 47 50.38 -9.38 -29.51
CA MET A 47 50.20 -9.39 -28.07
C MET A 47 48.83 -9.93 -27.66
N LEU A 48 47.75 -9.44 -28.26
CA LEU A 48 46.39 -9.80 -27.85
C LEU A 48 45.97 -11.21 -28.29
N ILE A 49 46.31 -11.60 -29.51
CA ILE A 49 45.71 -12.77 -30.16
C ILE A 49 46.69 -13.94 -30.26
N CYS A 50 47.98 -13.68 -30.46
CA CYS A 50 48.96 -14.72 -30.74
C CYS A 50 49.68 -15.23 -29.49
N THR A 51 49.96 -14.35 -28.52
CA THR A 51 50.79 -14.71 -27.37
C THR A 51 50.07 -14.65 -26.03
N ASN A 52 49.31 -13.58 -25.75
CA ASN A 52 48.85 -13.32 -24.38
C ASN A 52 47.38 -13.64 -24.15
N MET A 53 46.67 -14.22 -25.11
CA MET A 53 45.23 -14.48 -24.97
C MET A 53 44.91 -15.38 -23.76
N GLU A 54 45.71 -16.44 -23.57
CA GLU A 54 45.53 -17.36 -22.46
C GLU A 54 45.85 -16.70 -21.12
N ASP A 55 46.96 -15.96 -21.03
CA ASP A 55 47.33 -15.20 -19.83
C ASP A 55 46.28 -14.13 -19.47
N LEU A 56 45.76 -13.39 -20.46
CA LEU A 56 44.68 -12.42 -20.22
C LEU A 56 43.41 -13.11 -19.69
N ARG A 57 43.07 -14.29 -20.21
CA ARG A 57 41.94 -15.08 -19.72
C ARG A 57 42.19 -15.57 -18.29
N GLU A 58 43.39 -16.08 -18.02
CA GLU A 58 43.79 -16.58 -16.71
C GLU A 58 43.81 -15.46 -15.66
N GLN A 59 44.41 -14.31 -15.95
CA GLN A 59 44.36 -13.14 -15.07
C GLN A 59 42.94 -12.66 -14.82
N THR A 60 42.09 -12.66 -15.85
CA THR A 60 40.68 -12.31 -15.71
C THR A 60 39.96 -13.27 -14.77
N HIS A 61 40.21 -14.58 -14.89
CA HIS A 61 39.61 -15.57 -14.01
C HIS A 61 40.15 -15.50 -12.58
N MET A 62 41.46 -15.62 -12.42
CA MET A 62 42.11 -15.77 -11.12
C MET A 62 42.13 -14.49 -10.29
N ARG A 63 42.06 -13.31 -10.93
CA ARG A 63 42.14 -12.03 -10.22
C ARG A 63 40.83 -11.26 -10.29
N HIS A 64 40.36 -10.93 -11.50
CA HIS A 64 39.20 -10.05 -11.65
C HIS A 64 37.90 -10.74 -11.22
N TYR A 65 37.67 -11.97 -11.69
CA TYR A 65 36.50 -12.75 -11.32
C TYR A 65 36.55 -13.18 -9.85
N GLU A 66 37.68 -13.70 -9.35
CA GLU A 66 37.77 -14.11 -7.94
C GLU A 66 37.59 -12.93 -6.97
N LEU A 67 38.11 -11.74 -7.29
CA LEU A 67 37.84 -10.55 -6.49
C LEU A 67 36.34 -10.22 -6.45
N TYR A 68 35.69 -10.20 -7.61
CA TYR A 68 34.25 -9.98 -7.72
C TYR A 68 33.46 -11.05 -6.96
N ARG A 69 33.82 -12.32 -7.14
CA ARG A 69 33.20 -13.48 -6.51
C ARG A 69 33.26 -13.37 -4.98
N ARG A 70 34.43 -13.07 -4.42
CA ARG A 70 34.61 -12.87 -2.98
C ARG A 70 33.75 -11.72 -2.45
N CYS A 71 33.76 -10.56 -3.11
CA CYS A 71 32.94 -9.43 -2.71
C CYS A 71 31.44 -9.76 -2.75
N LYS A 72 30.98 -10.45 -3.79
CA LYS A 72 29.58 -10.85 -3.91
C LYS A 72 29.16 -11.89 -2.87
N LEU A 73 30.01 -12.86 -2.58
CA LEU A 73 29.76 -13.83 -1.53
C LEU A 73 29.65 -13.16 -0.16
N GLN A 74 30.52 -12.20 0.14
CA GLN A 74 30.45 -11.41 1.37
C GLN A 74 29.18 -10.56 1.46
N GLU A 75 28.77 -9.89 0.39
CA GLU A 75 27.47 -9.17 0.33
C GLU A 75 26.29 -10.12 0.60
N MET A 76 26.40 -11.36 0.12
CA MET A 76 25.44 -12.41 0.39
C MET A 76 25.63 -13.06 1.77
N GLY A 77 26.49 -12.55 2.65
CA GLY A 77 26.70 -13.05 4.00
C GLY A 77 27.48 -14.37 4.09
N PHE A 78 28.12 -14.81 3.00
CA PHE A 78 29.06 -15.92 3.04
C PHE A 78 30.44 -15.37 3.43
N VAL A 79 30.97 -15.87 4.55
CA VAL A 79 32.31 -15.55 5.04
C VAL A 79 33.15 -16.81 5.06
N ASP A 80 34.39 -16.72 4.57
CA ASP A 80 35.31 -17.86 4.50
C ASP A 80 35.74 -18.37 5.89
N MET A 81 35.65 -17.50 6.91
CA MET A 81 36.08 -17.75 8.27
C MET A 81 34.94 -17.50 9.26
N GLY A 82 34.66 -18.49 10.10
CA GLY A 82 33.71 -18.38 11.21
C GLY A 82 34.31 -17.70 12.44
N PRO A 83 33.51 -17.48 13.50
CA PRO A 83 34.05 -17.14 14.80
C PRO A 83 35.08 -18.24 15.19
N GLU A 84 36.32 -17.83 15.46
CA GLU A 84 37.51 -18.68 15.69
C GLU A 84 38.40 -19.08 14.49
N ASN A 85 38.31 -18.40 13.33
CA ASN A 85 39.20 -18.67 12.18
C ASN A 85 39.16 -20.13 11.69
N LYS A 86 38.08 -20.86 11.97
CA LYS A 86 37.83 -22.16 11.36
C LYS A 86 37.24 -21.96 9.97
N PRO A 87 37.73 -22.69 8.95
CA PRO A 87 37.12 -22.67 7.63
C PRO A 87 35.69 -23.18 7.78
N LEU A 88 34.71 -22.32 7.47
CA LEU A 88 33.31 -22.72 7.48
C LEU A 88 33.05 -23.53 6.21
N SER A 89 32.39 -24.68 6.34
CA SER A 89 31.92 -25.40 5.16
C SER A 89 30.86 -24.55 4.48
N LEU A 90 30.99 -24.34 3.17
CA LEU A 90 29.98 -23.64 2.37
C LEU A 90 28.59 -24.26 2.62
N GLN A 91 28.50 -25.58 2.71
CA GLN A 91 27.28 -26.32 3.02
C GLN A 91 26.64 -25.88 4.36
N GLU A 92 27.44 -25.76 5.42
CA GLU A 92 26.97 -25.37 6.75
C GLU A 92 26.47 -23.92 6.75
N THR A 93 27.15 -23.01 6.04
CA THR A 93 26.69 -21.62 5.89
C THR A 93 25.38 -21.53 5.11
N TYR A 94 25.18 -22.35 4.08
CA TYR A 94 23.91 -22.45 3.37
C TYR A 94 22.78 -22.94 4.27
N GLU A 95 23.04 -23.98 5.07
CA GLU A 95 22.06 -24.54 5.99
C GLU A 95 21.69 -23.56 7.11
N ALA A 96 22.67 -22.89 7.71
CA ALA A 96 22.46 -21.86 8.72
C ALA A 96 21.62 -20.70 8.17
N LYS A 97 21.98 -20.18 6.99
CA LYS A 97 21.24 -19.08 6.35
C LYS A 97 19.83 -19.48 5.95
N ARG A 98 19.64 -20.74 5.53
CA ARG A 98 18.31 -21.30 5.27
C ARG A 98 17.49 -21.36 6.55
N HIS A 99 18.06 -21.84 7.66
CA HIS A 99 17.38 -21.87 8.97
C HIS A 99 17.02 -20.47 9.47
N GLU A 100 17.92 -19.49 9.33
CA GLU A 100 17.68 -18.10 9.69
C GLU A 100 16.50 -17.52 8.90
N PHE A 101 16.48 -17.74 7.58
CA PHE A 101 15.38 -17.30 6.71
C PHE A 101 14.03 -17.96 7.08
N TYR A 102 14.03 -19.26 7.38
CA TYR A 102 12.83 -19.95 7.87
C TYR A 102 12.35 -19.37 9.20
N GLY A 103 13.26 -19.11 10.14
CA GLY A 103 12.96 -18.51 11.43
C GLY A 103 12.40 -17.09 11.30
N GLU A 104 12.98 -16.26 10.44
CA GLU A 104 12.44 -14.93 10.14
C GLU A 104 11.04 -14.99 9.53
N ARG A 105 10.83 -15.89 8.56
CA ARG A 105 9.53 -16.07 7.92
C ARG A 105 8.47 -16.48 8.94
N GLN A 106 8.80 -17.42 9.83
CA GLN A 106 7.91 -17.87 10.88
C GLN A 106 7.58 -16.76 11.89
N ARG A 107 8.58 -15.95 12.26
CA ARG A 107 8.38 -14.81 13.17
C ARG A 107 7.48 -13.74 12.56
N LYS A 108 7.65 -13.43 11.27
CA LYS A 108 6.77 -12.52 10.52
C LYS A 108 5.35 -13.08 10.40
N GLU A 109 5.21 -14.38 10.15
CA GLU A 109 3.91 -15.06 10.12
C GLU A 109 3.20 -14.98 11.48
N GLU A 110 3.92 -15.25 12.58
CA GLU A 110 3.39 -15.17 13.94
C GLU A 110 3.00 -13.73 14.31
N GLN A 111 3.82 -12.74 13.96
CA GLN A 111 3.48 -11.32 14.12
C GLN A 111 2.20 -10.95 13.35
N MET A 112 2.04 -11.43 12.11
CA MET A 112 0.80 -11.21 11.34
C MET A 112 -0.41 -11.86 12.00
N LYS A 113 -0.27 -13.08 12.51
CA LYS A 113 -1.35 -13.75 13.26
C LYS A 113 -1.73 -12.98 14.52
N GLN A 114 -0.75 -12.53 15.30
CA GLN A 114 -0.98 -11.74 16.51
C GLN A 114 -1.66 -10.41 16.20
N MET A 115 -1.21 -9.68 15.16
CA MET A 115 -1.86 -8.46 14.71
C MET A 115 -3.32 -8.70 14.27
N PHE A 116 -3.58 -9.81 13.59
CA PHE A 116 -4.95 -10.18 13.20
C PHE A 116 -5.84 -10.42 14.42
N VAL A 117 -5.39 -11.26 15.35
CA VAL A 117 -6.14 -11.56 16.59
C VAL A 117 -6.41 -10.30 17.39
N GLN A 118 -5.42 -9.42 17.53
CA GLN A 118 -5.56 -8.14 18.22
C GLN A 118 -6.62 -7.25 17.54
N ARG A 119 -6.58 -7.12 16.21
CA ARG A 119 -7.58 -6.34 15.46
C ARG A 119 -8.99 -6.92 15.57
N VAL A 120 -9.12 -8.24 15.53
CA VAL A 120 -10.42 -8.91 15.71
C VAL A 120 -10.97 -8.60 17.10
N LYS A 121 -10.16 -8.75 18.14
CA LYS A 121 -10.55 -8.45 19.52
C LYS A 121 -10.97 -6.99 19.72
N GLU A 122 -10.23 -6.05 19.13
CA GLU A 122 -10.58 -4.62 19.16
C GLU A 122 -11.93 -4.35 18.45
N LYS A 123 -12.15 -4.95 17.28
CA LYS A 123 -13.39 -4.79 16.52
C LYS A 123 -14.59 -5.43 17.24
N GLU A 124 -14.42 -6.61 17.83
CA GLU A 124 -15.44 -7.26 18.65
C GLU A 124 -15.80 -6.42 19.89
N ALA A 125 -14.81 -5.81 20.54
CA ALA A 125 -15.05 -4.93 21.69
C ALA A 125 -15.90 -3.70 21.30
N ILE A 126 -15.56 -3.06 20.18
CA ILE A 126 -16.32 -1.91 19.64
C ILE A 126 -17.75 -2.34 19.29
N LEU A 127 -17.91 -3.48 18.61
CA LEU A 127 -19.23 -4.00 18.23
C LEU A 127 -20.09 -4.27 19.47
N LYS A 128 -19.51 -4.89 20.50
CA LYS A 128 -20.19 -5.18 21.76
C LYS A 128 -20.60 -3.93 22.54
N GLU A 129 -19.87 -2.83 22.40
CA GLU A 129 -20.25 -1.54 23.00
C GLU A 129 -21.40 -0.89 22.21
N ALA A 130 -21.31 -0.88 20.88
CA ALA A 130 -22.39 -0.38 20.01
C ALA A 130 -23.70 -1.15 20.20
N GLU A 131 -23.65 -2.49 20.34
CA GLU A 131 -24.82 -3.32 20.66
C GLU A 131 -25.44 -2.94 22.01
N ARG A 132 -24.61 -2.72 23.05
CA ARG A 132 -25.08 -2.29 24.37
C ARG A 132 -25.76 -0.93 24.32
N GLU A 133 -25.20 0.03 23.60
CA GLU A 133 -25.83 1.33 23.41
C GLU A 133 -27.16 1.24 22.66
N LEU A 134 -27.21 0.42 21.61
CA LEU A 134 -28.43 0.22 20.82
C LEU A 134 -29.53 -0.40 21.67
N GLN A 135 -29.17 -1.40 22.49
CA GLN A 135 -30.10 -2.04 23.41
C GLN A 135 -30.65 -1.06 24.45
N ALA A 136 -29.78 -0.23 25.05
CA ALA A 136 -30.19 0.79 26.00
C ALA A 136 -31.14 1.83 25.38
N LYS A 137 -30.85 2.28 24.14
CA LYS A 137 -31.73 3.18 23.37
C LYS A 137 -33.08 2.55 23.09
N PHE A 138 -33.10 1.27 22.69
CA PHE A 138 -34.33 0.53 22.45
C PHE A 138 -35.20 0.42 23.70
N GLU A 139 -34.63 0.06 24.85
CA GLU A 139 -35.36 -0.01 26.13
C GLU A 139 -35.88 1.34 26.59
N HIS A 140 -35.12 2.42 26.36
CA HIS A 140 -35.55 3.77 26.66
C HIS A 140 -36.74 4.20 25.80
N LEU A 141 -36.66 4.00 24.48
CA LEU A 141 -37.76 4.29 23.54
C LEU A 141 -39.01 3.46 23.86
N LYS A 142 -38.83 2.18 24.21
CA LYS A 142 -39.94 1.30 24.62
C LYS A 142 -40.67 1.84 25.86
N ARG A 143 -39.94 2.34 26.85
CA ARG A 143 -40.52 2.97 28.05
C ARG A 143 -41.30 4.23 27.70
N ILE A 144 -40.70 5.15 26.93
CA ILE A 144 -41.39 6.37 26.47
C ILE A 144 -42.68 6.02 25.72
N HIS A 145 -42.60 5.09 24.77
CA HIS A 145 -43.77 4.67 24.01
C HIS A 145 -44.88 4.09 24.91
N GLN A 146 -44.52 3.31 25.93
CA GLN A 146 -45.48 2.77 26.90
C GLN A 146 -46.13 3.87 27.75
N GLU A 147 -45.36 4.85 28.22
CA GLU A 147 -45.89 6.02 28.94
C GLU A 147 -46.82 6.88 28.08
N GLU A 148 -46.46 7.12 26.81
CA GLU A 148 -47.30 7.85 25.86
C GLU A 148 -48.61 7.10 25.58
N ARG A 149 -48.55 5.77 25.42
CA ARG A 149 -49.76 4.93 25.29
C ARG A 149 -50.69 5.09 26.49
N MET A 150 -50.16 5.00 27.72
CA MET A 150 -50.95 5.17 28.94
C MET A 150 -51.58 6.56 29.03
N LYS A 151 -50.83 7.62 28.70
CA LYS A 151 -51.34 9.01 28.66
C LYS A 151 -52.45 9.18 27.63
N LEU A 152 -52.33 8.55 26.46
CA LEU A 152 -53.36 8.59 25.42
C LEU A 152 -54.62 7.81 25.84
N GLU A 153 -54.47 6.65 26.47
CA GLU A 153 -55.59 5.87 27.04
C GLU A 153 -56.34 6.65 28.12
N GLU A 154 -55.62 7.32 29.02
CA GLU A 154 -56.23 8.14 30.06
C GLU A 154 -56.98 9.34 29.47
N LYS A 155 -56.38 10.06 28.51
CA LYS A 155 -57.08 11.14 27.79
C LYS A 155 -58.32 10.63 27.06
N ARG A 156 -58.25 9.44 26.44
CA ARG A 156 -59.40 8.82 25.77
C ARG A 156 -60.53 8.56 26.78
N ARG A 157 -60.19 8.00 27.96
CA ARG A 157 -61.17 7.73 29.03
C ARG A 157 -61.83 9.02 29.51
N MET A 158 -61.05 10.08 29.76
CA MET A 158 -61.59 11.38 30.19
C MET A 158 -62.55 11.98 29.13
N LEU A 159 -62.20 11.90 27.85
CA LEU A 159 -63.06 12.37 26.76
C LEU A 159 -64.34 11.52 26.61
N GLU A 160 -64.24 10.20 26.81
CA GLU A 160 -65.41 9.30 26.85
C GLU A 160 -66.35 9.67 28.02
N GLU A 161 -65.79 9.91 29.21
CA GLU A 161 -66.55 10.35 30.38
C GLU A 161 -67.24 11.71 30.16
N GLU A 162 -66.52 12.70 29.60
CA GLU A 162 -67.07 14.00 29.23
C GLU A 162 -68.17 13.89 28.16
N SER A 163 -67.96 13.05 27.14
CA SER A 163 -68.95 12.77 26.10
C SER A 163 -70.24 12.17 26.68
N VAL A 164 -70.12 11.19 27.58
CA VAL A 164 -71.26 10.60 28.28
C VAL A 164 -71.95 11.63 29.18
N ALA A 165 -71.20 12.45 29.92
CA ALA A 165 -71.77 13.50 30.75
C ALA A 165 -72.51 14.57 29.92
N PHE A 166 -71.94 14.95 28.77
CA PHE A 166 -72.57 15.86 27.82
C PHE A 166 -73.85 15.26 27.24
N ALA A 167 -73.83 13.99 26.82
CA ALA A 167 -75.02 13.29 26.33
C ALA A 167 -76.13 13.23 27.38
N LYS A 168 -75.80 12.96 28.66
CA LYS A 168 -76.74 13.02 29.78
C LYS A 168 -77.35 14.42 29.93
N LYS A 169 -76.53 15.48 29.98
CA LYS A 169 -77.00 16.87 30.06
C LYS A 169 -77.92 17.25 28.89
N LYS A 170 -77.55 16.84 27.67
CA LYS A 170 -78.37 17.04 26.47
C LYS A 170 -79.74 16.36 26.61
N ALA A 171 -79.77 15.09 27.01
CA ALA A 171 -81.02 14.36 27.24
C ALA A 171 -81.89 15.01 28.33
N THR A 172 -81.28 15.50 29.42
CA THR A 172 -82.02 16.24 30.47
C THR A 172 -82.60 17.57 29.96
N CYS A 173 -81.89 18.31 29.11
CA CYS A 173 -82.41 19.53 28.47
C CYS A 173 -83.54 19.22 27.48
N GLU A 174 -83.44 18.14 26.70
CA GLU A 174 -84.47 17.75 25.73
C GLU A 174 -85.76 17.24 26.41
N LEU A 175 -85.68 16.73 27.64
CA LEU A 175 -86.85 16.38 28.46
C LEU A 175 -87.64 17.60 28.98
N PHE A 176 -87.11 18.82 28.84
CA PHE A 176 -87.82 20.07 29.11
C PHE A 176 -87.97 20.91 27.82
N PRO A 177 -89.03 20.72 27.02
CA PRO A 177 -89.25 21.56 25.85
C PRO A 177 -89.94 22.88 26.24
N ASN A 178 -89.26 24.00 25.98
CA ASN A 178 -89.76 25.38 25.75
C ASN A 178 -91.04 25.85 26.46
N GLN A 179 -90.95 26.97 27.20
CA GLN A 179 -91.98 28.02 27.09
C GLN A 179 -91.39 29.11 26.17
N SER A 180 -91.87 29.18 24.93
CA SER A 180 -91.28 29.98 23.85
C SER A 180 -91.59 31.48 23.91
N PHE A 181 -90.79 32.27 23.14
CA PHE A 181 -90.93 33.69 22.71
C PHE A 181 -90.30 34.75 23.67
N LEU A 182 -89.47 35.74 23.27
CA LEU A 182 -89.32 36.57 22.05
C LEU A 182 -87.91 37.22 21.90
N ALA A 183 -87.47 37.32 20.63
CA ALA A 183 -86.89 38.45 19.88
C ALA A 183 -85.56 39.17 20.24
N SER A 184 -84.76 39.34 19.16
CA SER A 184 -83.85 40.44 18.77
C SER A 184 -82.79 40.93 19.77
N GLY A 185 -81.52 41.11 19.44
CA GLY A 185 -80.88 41.41 18.18
C GLY A 185 -79.79 42.46 18.43
N SER A 186 -78.63 42.30 17.78
CA SER A 186 -77.59 43.30 17.50
C SER A 186 -76.51 43.68 18.55
N SER A 187 -75.27 43.57 18.03
CA SER A 187 -74.12 44.50 18.14
C SER A 187 -73.11 44.42 19.30
N ILE A 188 -72.02 43.70 19.02
CA ILE A 188 -70.64 44.22 18.85
C ILE A 188 -70.21 45.45 19.70
N ARG A 189 -69.14 45.26 20.49
CA ARG A 189 -67.91 46.11 20.62
C ARG A 189 -66.90 45.38 21.55
N LYS A 190 -65.74 44.88 21.05
CA LYS A 190 -64.37 45.48 21.02
C LYS A 190 -63.87 45.91 22.42
N ASP A 191 -62.68 45.55 22.93
CA ASP A 191 -61.29 45.59 22.43
C ASP A 191 -60.46 44.53 23.23
N LYS A 192 -59.55 43.73 22.66
CA LYS A 192 -58.16 43.97 22.18
C LYS A 192 -57.08 44.05 23.27
N ASP A 193 -56.02 43.26 23.04
CA ASP A 193 -54.68 43.22 23.65
C ASP A 193 -54.58 42.67 25.10
N ARG A 194 -53.62 41.79 25.47
CA ARG A 194 -52.17 41.91 25.24
C ARG A 194 -51.38 40.60 25.53
N LYS A 195 -50.42 40.33 24.64
CA LYS A 195 -49.23 39.44 24.66
C LYS A 195 -48.65 38.95 26.01
N LYS A 196 -48.15 37.71 26.02
CA LYS A 196 -46.71 37.40 25.82
C LYS A 196 -46.52 35.97 25.32
#